data_AF-A0A9D7I809-F1
#
_entry.id   AF-A0A9D7I809-F1
#
_cell.length_a   1.000
_cell.length_b   1.000
_cell.length_c   1.000
_cell.angle_alpha   90.00
_cell.angle_beta   90.00
_cell.angle_gamma   90.00
#
_symmetry.space_group_name_H-M   'P 1'
#
loop_
_entity.id
_entity.type
_entity.pdbx_description
1 polymer ?
#
loop_
_entity_poly.entity_id
_entity_poly.type
_entity_poly.pdbx_seq_one_letter_code
_entity_poly.pdbx_strand_id
1 'polypeptide(L)' 'MVTRYNLAYINHSIFNGDNGRVLGFDNAHGFHHRHYMGKIEEVDFVSYEATLERFQQEWLEFVNQTRGKKS' A
#
# COMPACT_ATOMS: atom_id res chain seq x y z
N MET A 1 11.85 -17.91 -5.16
CA MET A 1 10.44 -17.59 -5.45
C MET A 1 9.84 -16.98 -4.20
N VAL A 2 9.20 -15.82 -4.29
CA VAL A 2 8.52 -15.20 -3.14
C VAL A 2 7.16 -15.91 -2.99
N THR A 3 6.92 -16.52 -1.84
CA THR A 3 5.68 -17.27 -1.57
C THR A 3 4.63 -16.39 -0.90
N ARG A 4 5.05 -15.50 0.01
CA ARG A 4 4.18 -14.50 0.65
C ARG A 4 4.95 -13.23 1.00
N TYR A 5 4.25 -12.10 0.97
CA TYR A 5 4.68 -10.84 1.57
C TYR A 5 3.47 -9.99 2.00
N ASN A 6 3.73 -9.00 2.85
CA ASN A 6 2.76 -7.98 3.23
C ASN A 6 3.51 -6.69 3.56
N LEU A 7 3.19 -5.62 2.84
CA LEU A 7 3.60 -4.26 3.11
C LEU A 7 2.35 -3.45 3.40
N ALA A 8 2.29 -2.76 4.54
CA ALA A 8 1.11 -1.99 4.91
C ALA A 8 1.48 -0.73 5.69
N TYR A 9 0.93 0.40 5.27
CA TYR A 9 0.82 1.61 6.06
C TYR A 9 -0.58 1.68 6.66
N ILE A 10 -0.66 1.57 7.99
CA ILE A 10 -1.90 1.55 8.75
C ILE A 10 -2.01 2.83 9.57
N ASN A 11 -3.13 3.54 9.43
CA ASN A 11 -3.45 4.71 10.23
C ASN A 11 -4.96 4.96 10.30
N HIS A 12 -5.59 4.54 11.40
CA HIS A 12 -7.02 4.72 11.67
C HIS A 12 -7.49 6.18 11.69
N SER A 13 -6.59 7.12 12.02
CA SER A 13 -6.95 8.54 12.00
C SER A 13 -7.13 9.09 10.58
N ILE A 14 -6.56 8.41 9.58
CA ILE A 14 -6.63 8.78 8.17
C ILE A 14 -7.73 7.98 7.45
N PHE A 15 -7.84 6.68 7.74
CA PHE A 15 -8.81 5.80 7.11
C PHE A 15 -9.25 4.72 8.10
N ASN A 16 -10.57 4.50 8.23
CA ASN A 16 -11.12 3.51 9.16
C ASN A 16 -11.59 2.22 8.48
N GLY A 17 -11.64 2.17 7.14
CA GLY A 17 -11.88 0.92 6.40
C GLY A 17 -10.63 0.05 6.34
N ASP A 18 -10.76 -1.18 5.82
CA ASP A 18 -9.63 -2.10 5.61
C ASP A 18 -8.70 -2.23 6.84
N ASN A 19 -9.28 -2.33 8.04
CA ASN A 19 -8.56 -2.37 9.31
C ASN A 19 -7.54 -1.23 9.50
N GLY A 20 -7.83 -0.05 8.96
CA GLY A 20 -6.96 1.12 9.03
C GLY A 20 -5.90 1.20 7.94
N ARG A 21 -5.86 0.27 6.99
CA ARG A 21 -4.85 0.24 5.92
C ARG A 21 -5.12 1.36 4.92
N VAL A 22 -4.21 2.32 4.90
CA VAL A 22 -4.25 3.46 3.97
C VAL A 22 -3.62 3.08 2.64
N LEU A 23 -2.48 2.38 2.69
CA LEU A 23 -1.73 1.90 1.53
C LEU A 23 -1.14 0.52 1.86
N GLY A 24 -1.09 -0.39 0.90
CA GLY A 24 -0.37 -1.65 1.08
C GLY A 24 -0.22 -2.46 -0.20
N PHE A 25 0.63 -3.48 -0.13
CA PHE A 25 0.82 -4.49 -1.15
C PHE A 25 0.93 -5.85 -0.48
N ASP A 26 0.17 -6.83 -0.95
CA ASP A 26 0.30 -8.22 -0.49
C ASP A 26 -0.14 -9.21 -1.58
N ASN A 27 0.02 -10.49 -1.30
CA ASN A 27 -0.39 -11.57 -2.18
C ASN A 27 -1.24 -12.65 -1.48
N ALA A 28 -1.94 -12.29 -0.41
CA ALA A 28 -2.66 -13.24 0.44
C ALA A 28 -3.81 -13.97 -0.26
N HIS A 29 -4.30 -13.44 -1.39
CA HIS A 29 -5.44 -13.94 -2.16
C HIS A 29 -5.07 -14.67 -3.46
N GLY A 30 -3.81 -15.11 -3.59
CA GLY A 30 -3.35 -15.88 -4.76
C GLY A 30 -2.96 -15.02 -5.97
N PHE A 31 -3.12 -13.70 -5.88
CA PHE A 31 -2.60 -12.72 -6.82
C PHE A 31 -2.00 -11.53 -6.06
N HIS A 32 -1.11 -10.81 -6.74
CA HIS A 32 -0.44 -9.64 -6.19
C HIS A 32 -1.36 -8.44 -6.31
N HIS A 33 -1.59 -7.74 -5.21
CA HIS A 33 -2.53 -6.64 -5.21
C HIS A 33 -2.11 -5.50 -4.30
N ARG A 34 -2.52 -4.31 -4.73
CA ARG A 34 -2.35 -3.04 -4.06
C ARG A 34 -3.64 -2.69 -3.34
N HIS A 35 -3.50 -2.25 -2.09
CA HIS A 35 -4.56 -1.65 -1.29
C HIS A 35 -4.34 -0.14 -1.22
N TYR A 36 -5.38 0.65 -1.46
CA TYR A 36 -5.33 2.09 -1.24
C TYR A 36 -6.69 2.63 -0.81
N MET A 37 -6.79 3.10 0.43
CA MET A 37 -8.05 3.57 1.04
C MET A 37 -9.22 2.59 0.83
N GLY A 38 -8.96 1.28 1.03
CA GLY A 38 -9.94 0.20 0.86
C GLY A 38 -10.22 -0.22 -0.59
N LYS A 39 -9.62 0.44 -1.59
CA LYS A 39 -9.64 -0.02 -2.98
C LYS A 39 -8.56 -1.07 -3.19
N ILE A 40 -8.92 -2.18 -3.83
CA ILE A 40 -8.01 -3.27 -4.19
C ILE A 40 -7.81 -3.26 -5.71
N GLU A 41 -6.55 -3.32 -6.14
CA GLU A 41 -6.16 -3.37 -7.54
C GLU A 41 -5.13 -4.48 -7.74
N GLU A 42 -5.33 -5.34 -8.74
CA GLU A 42 -4.30 -6.31 -9.16
C GLU A 42 -3.09 -5.55 -9.74
N VAL A 43 -1.88 -6.05 -9.46
CA VAL A 43 -0.64 -5.44 -9.93
C VAL A 43 0.33 -6.51 -10.41
N ASP A 44 1.13 -6.17 -11.42
CA ASP A 44 2.22 -7.02 -11.86
C ASP A 44 3.29 -7.16 -10.76
N PHE A 45 3.80 -8.37 -10.60
CA PHE A 45 4.88 -8.66 -9.66
C PHE A 45 6.19 -8.92 -10.39
N VAL A 46 7.12 -7.97 -10.25
CA VAL A 46 8.48 -8.09 -10.80
C VAL A 46 9.41 -8.74 -9.78
N SER A 47 9.49 -8.16 -8.58
CA SER A 47 10.21 -8.71 -7.43
C SER A 47 9.68 -8.09 -6.13
N TYR A 48 10.11 -8.63 -4.99
CA TYR A 48 9.78 -8.03 -3.70
C TYR A 48 10.42 -6.64 -3.56
N GLU A 49 11.67 -6.48 -4.01
CA GLU A 49 12.41 -5.23 -3.95
C GLU A 49 11.74 -4.12 -4.76
N ALA A 50 11.31 -4.43 -5.99
CA ALA A 50 10.56 -3.49 -6.82
C ALA A 50 9.19 -3.12 -6.19
N THR A 51 8.53 -4.08 -5.55
CA THR A 51 7.28 -3.84 -4.82
C THR A 51 7.51 -2.94 -3.60
N LEU A 52 8.60 -3.15 -2.87
CA LEU A 52 8.99 -2.34 -1.72
C LEU A 52 9.34 -0.91 -2.12
N GLU A 53 10.12 -0.74 -3.18
CA GLU A 53 10.46 0.58 -3.72
C GLU A 53 9.21 1.36 -4.13
N ARG A 54 8.30 0.71 -4.87
CA ARG A 54 7.01 1.30 -5.25
C ARG A 54 6.18 1.68 -4.02
N PHE A 55 6.10 0.81 -3.02
CA PHE A 55 5.39 1.12 -1.77
C PHE A 55 5.95 2.37 -1.08
N GLN A 56 7.27 2.49 -0.99
CA GLN A 56 7.93 3.65 -0.37
C GLN A 56 7.68 4.93 -1.15
N GLN A 57 7.73 4.89 -2.48
CA GLN A 57 7.43 6.03 -3.35
C GLN A 57 5.99 6.51 -3.16
N GLU A 58 5.02 5.62 -3.26
CA GLU A 58 3.60 5.97 -3.09
C GLU A 58 3.28 6.46 -1.67
N TRP A 59 3.95 5.90 -0.65
CA TRP A 59 3.81 6.37 0.73
C TRP A 59 4.35 7.80 0.88
N LEU A 60 5.52 8.10 0.32
CA LEU A 60 6.09 9.46 0.33
C LEU A 60 5.19 10.45 -0.40
N GLU A 61 4.65 10.08 -1.56
CA GLU A 61 3.67 10.89 -2.29
C GLU A 61 2.44 11.18 -1.43
N PHE A 62 1.90 10.16 -0.76
CA PHE A 62 0.76 10.31 0.14
C PHE A 62 1.07 11.27 1.31
N VAL A 63 2.22 11.11 1.96
CA VAL A 63 2.65 11.98 3.07
C VAL A 63 2.85 13.42 2.60
N ASN A 64 3.43 13.63 1.43
CA ASN A 64 3.63 14.97 0.88
C ASN A 64 2.30 15.65 0.52
N GLN A 65 1.35 14.91 -0.07
CA GLN A 65 0.01 15.42 -0.36
C GLN A 65 -0.78 15.77 0.91
N THR A 66 -0.69 14.93 1.96
CA THR A 66 -1.39 15.18 3.23
C THR A 66 -0.78 16.33 4.02
N ARG A 67 0.54 16.53 3.95
CA ARG A 67 1.21 17.70 4.52
C ARG A 67 0.83 19.00 3.80
N GLY A 68 0.75 18.99 2.47
CA GLY A 68 0.35 20.15 1.68
C GLY A 68 -1.11 20.59 1.84
N LYS A 69 -1.99 19.71 2.37
CA LYS A 69 -3.40 20.01 2.65
C LYS A 69 -3.65 20.64 4.03
N LYS A 70 -2.64 20.80 4.88
CA LYS A 70 -2.74 21.60 6.11
C LYS A 70 -2.52 23.07 5.78
N SER A 71 -3.57 23.75 5.31
CA SER A 71 -3.69 25.21 5.32
C SER A 71 -5.07 25.62 5.83
#